data_AF-A0A442B394-F1
#
_entry.id   AF-A0A442B394-F1
#
_cell.length_a   1.000
_cell.length_b   1.000
_cell.length_c   1.000
_cell.angle_alpha   90.00
_cell.angle_beta   90.00
_cell.angle_gamma   90.00
#
_symmetry.space_group_name_H-M   'P 1'
#
loop_
_entity.id
_entity.type
_entity.pdbx_description
1 polymer ?
#
loop_
_entity_poly.entity_id
_entity_poly.type
_entity_poly.pdbx_seq_one_letter_code
_entity_poly.pdbx_strand_id
1 'polypeptide(L)' 'MEQVTLHADGISATIVGQGAELVSLRDGDGTELLWQAGAAWRRHSPVLFPT' A
#
# COMPACT_ATOMS: atom_id res chain seq x y z
N MET A 1 -6.76 1.07 -12.88
CA MET A 1 -5.89 -0.05 -12.49
C MET A 1 -6.69 -0.92 -11.56
N GLU A 2 -6.60 -2.25 -11.71
CA GLU A 2 -7.21 -3.15 -10.74
C GLU A 2 -6.53 -2.96 -9.38
N GLN A 3 -7.32 -2.85 -8.33
CA GLN A 3 -6.84 -2.79 -6.96
C GLN A 3 -7.69 -3.73 -6.10
N VAL A 4 -7.05 -4.31 -5.09
CA VAL A 4 -7.71 -5.14 -4.09
C VAL A 4 -7.50 -4.50 -2.74
N THR A 5 -8.59 -4.35 -1.98
CA THR A 5 -8.53 -3.96 -0.57
C THR A 5 -8.85 -5.18 0.28
N LEU A 6 -7.94 -5.51 1.19
CA LEU A 6 -8.07 -6.57 2.17
C LEU A 6 -8.43 -5.95 3.52
N HIS A 7 -9.28 -6.64 4.27
CA HIS A 7 -9.69 -6.25 5.61
C HIS A 7 -9.45 -7.42 6.58
N ALA A 8 -8.94 -7.10 7.76
CA ALA A 8 -8.85 -8.00 8.89
C ALA A 8 -9.13 -7.20 10.18
N ASP A 9 -9.19 -7.88 11.32
CA ASP A 9 -9.47 -7.23 12.60
C ASP A 9 -8.40 -6.19 12.94
N GLY A 10 -8.79 -4.92 12.94
CA GLY A 10 -7.92 -3.80 13.26
C GLY A 10 -6.91 -3.42 12.17
N ILE A 11 -7.05 -3.91 10.94
CA ILE A 11 -6.15 -3.52 9.84
C ILE A 11 -6.81 -3.62 8.46
N SER A 12 -6.44 -2.70 7.56
CA SER A 12 -6.80 -2.78 6.14
C SER A 12 -5.61 -2.48 5.25
N ALA A 13 -5.54 -3.15 4.10
CA ALA A 13 -4.45 -3.03 3.14
C ALA A 13 -5.01 -2.86 1.73
N THR A 14 -4.48 -1.90 0.95
CA THR A 14 -4.82 -1.75 -0.46
C THR A 14 -3.61 -2.02 -1.34
N ILE A 15 -3.77 -2.91 -2.30
CA ILE A 15 -2.73 -3.35 -3.23
C ILE A 15 -3.19 -3.04 -4.66
N VAL A 16 -2.33 -2.41 -5.45
CA VAL A 16 -2.57 -2.22 -6.89
C VAL A 16 -1.98 -3.40 -7.67
N GLY A 17 -2.68 -3.85 -8.72
CA GLY A 17 -2.22 -4.98 -9.53
C GLY A 17 -0.87 -4.74 -10.23
N GLN A 18 -0.53 -3.47 -10.51
CA GLN A 18 0.76 -3.11 -11.08
C GLN A 18 1.88 -3.36 -10.07
N GLY A 19 2.74 -4.33 -10.36
CA GLY A 19 3.87 -4.67 -9.49
C GLY A 19 3.48 -5.20 -8.11
N ALA A 20 2.20 -5.57 -7.92
CA ALA A 20 1.64 -5.95 -6.62
C ALA A 20 2.00 -4.96 -5.49
N GLU A 21 2.02 -3.65 -5.81
CA GLU A 21 2.47 -2.62 -4.87
C GLU A 21 1.42 -2.40 -3.78
N LEU A 22 1.83 -2.56 -2.52
CA LEU A 22 1.04 -2.16 -1.37
C LEU A 22 1.08 -0.62 -1.27
N VAL A 23 -0.08 0.02 -1.44
CA VAL A 23 -0.21 1.49 -1.54
C VAL A 23 -0.89 2.13 -0.31
N SER A 24 -1.57 1.35 0.53
CA SER A 24 -2.13 1.82 1.80
C SER A 24 -2.15 0.67 2.81
N LEU A 25 -1.81 0.99 4.06
CA LEU A 25 -1.92 0.12 5.21
C LEU A 25 -2.43 0.95 6.39
N ARG A 26 -3.65 0.69 6.83
CA ARG A 26 -4.28 1.44 7.93
C ARG A 26 -4.56 0.56 9.12
N ASP A 27 -4.30 1.08 10.31
CA ASP A 27 -4.73 0.44 11.56
C ASP A 27 -6.24 0.60 11.81
N GLY A 28 -6.72 0.03 12.92
CA GLY A 28 -8.13 0.06 13.31
C GLY A 28 -8.68 1.44 13.64
N ASP A 29 -7.80 2.40 13.97
CA ASP A 29 -8.16 3.80 14.21
C ASP A 29 -8.14 4.63 12.91
N GLY A 30 -7.75 4.01 11.79
CA GLY A 30 -7.68 4.62 10.46
C GLY A 30 -6.37 5.36 10.18
N THR A 31 -5.36 5.26 11.06
CA THR A 31 -4.05 5.86 10.84
C THR A 31 -3.38 5.22 9.64
N GLU A 32 -2.95 6.03 8.68
CA GLU A 32 -2.16 5.55 7.55
C GLU A 32 -0.71 5.30 7.97
N LEU A 33 -0.26 4.06 7.84
CA LEU A 33 1.05 3.60 8.28
C LEU A 33 2.11 3.70 7.16
N LEU A 34 1.69 3.80 5.89
CA LEU A 34 2.61 3.92 4.75
C LEU A 34 2.80 5.36 4.30
N TRP A 35 4.00 5.64 3.82
CA TRP A 35 4.30 6.86 3.07
C TRP A 35 3.43 6.95 1.80
N GLN A 36 2.78 8.10 1.60
CA GLN A 36 1.80 8.32 0.54
C GLN A 36 2.42 8.82 -0.78
N ALA A 37 3.62 8.35 -1.11
CA ALA A 37 4.29 8.61 -2.38
C ALA A 37 4.41 10.10 -2.79
N GLY A 38 4.66 10.99 -1.83
CA GLY A 38 4.82 12.44 -2.07
C GLY A 38 6.06 12.79 -2.91
N ALA A 39 6.27 14.09 -3.16
CA ALA A 39 7.29 14.58 -4.12
C ALA A 39 8.72 14.08 -3.85
N ALA A 40 9.09 13.87 -2.59
CA ALA A 40 10.41 13.36 -2.20
C ALA A 40 10.66 11.92 -2.68
N TRP A 41 9.62 11.09 -2.75
CA TRP A 41 9.71 9.71 -3.21
C TRP A 41 8.33 9.23 -3.69
N ARG A 42 8.18 9.06 -5.01
CA ARG A 42 6.89 8.74 -5.66
C ARG A 42 6.57 7.24 -5.70
N ARG A 43 6.84 6.52 -4.60
CA ARG A 43 6.52 5.09 -4.41
C ARG A 43 6.08 4.84 -2.97
N HIS A 44 5.32 3.78 -2.74
CA HIS A 44 4.83 3.38 -1.40
C HIS A 44 5.66 2.22 -0.87
N SER A 45 5.52 1.04 -1.49
CA SER A 45 6.20 -0.20 -1.10
C SER A 45 6.50 -1.05 -2.34
N PRO A 46 7.48 -0.65 -3.16
CA PRO A 46 7.76 -1.33 -4.43
C PRO A 46 8.29 -2.75 -4.19
N VAL A 47 7.80 -3.70 -4.97
CA VAL A 47 8.41 -5.03 -5.08
C VAL A 47 9.67 -4.92 -5.94
N LEU A 48 10.81 -5.40 -5.42
CA LEU A 48 12.10 -5.37 -6.12
C LEU A 48 12.42 -6.78 -6.64
N PHE A 49 12.36 -6.98 -7.95
CA PHE A 49 12.63 -8.26 -8.61
C PHE A 49 12.88 -8.10 -10.13
N PRO A 50 13.74 -8.92 -10.78
CA PRO A 50 14.78 -9.76 -10.16
C PRO A 50 16.00 -8.92 -9.74
N THR A 51 16.25 -7.84 -10.48
CA THR A 51 17.21 -6.75 -10.27
C THR A 51 16.82 -5.58 -11.15
#